data_AF-R5X6N6-F1
#
_entry.id   AF-R5X6N6-F1
#
_cell.length_a   1.000
_cell.length_b   1.000
_cell.length_c   1.000
_cell.angle_alpha   90.00
_cell.angle_beta   90.00
_cell.angle_gamma   90.00
#
_symmetry.space_group_name_H-M   'P 1'
#
loop_
_entity.id
_entity.type
_entity.pdbx_description
1 polymer ?
#
loop_
_entity_poly.entity_id
_entity_poly.type
_entity_poly.pdbx_seq_one_letter_code
_entity_poly.pdbx_strand_id
1 'polypeptide(L)' 'MDIIREATKLKEIALSIAKTKGISNLEAWPEAISIYKLKYENYFE' A
#
# COMPACT_ATOMS: atom_id res chain seq x y z
N MET A 1 4.54 -9.04 14.32
CA MET A 1 4.44 -8.17 13.12
C MET A 1 4.55 -6.73 13.63
N ASP A 2 5.66 -6.04 13.39
CA ASP A 2 5.82 -4.64 13.83
C ASP A 2 4.90 -3.73 13.01
N ILE A 3 3.82 -3.25 13.63
CA ILE A 3 2.80 -2.38 13.03
C ILE A 3 3.43 -1.17 12.31
N ILE A 4 4.57 -0.68 12.82
CA ILE A 4 5.33 0.44 12.25
C ILE A 4 5.93 0.08 10.87
N ARG A 5 6.41 -1.16 10.70
CA ARG A 5 6.94 -1.65 9.41
C ARG A 5 5.84 -1.80 8.36
N GLU A 6 4.65 -2.22 8.77
CA GLU A 6 3.50 -2.40 7.89
C GLU A 6 2.99 -1.05 7.35
N ALA A 7 2.85 -0.06 8.25
CA ALA A 7 2.47 1.29 7.86
C ALA A 7 3.48 1.96 6.92
N THR A 8 4.78 1.70 7.12
CA THR A 8 5.84 2.22 6.24
C THR A 8 5.74 1.65 4.83
N LYS A 9 5.54 0.33 4.70
CA LYS A 9 5.36 -0.32 3.39
C LYS A 9 4.12 0.18 2.67
N LEU A 10 3.01 0.34 3.38
CA LEU A 10 1.77 0.88 2.79
C LEU A 10 2.01 2.28 2.19
N LYS A 11 2.76 3.12 2.91
CA LYS A 11 3.14 4.46 2.46
C LYS A 11 4.01 4.45 1.22
N GLU A 12 4.99 3.55 1.15
CA GLU A 12 5.84 3.40 -0.04
C GLU A 12 5.03 2.96 -1.26
N ILE A 13 4.11 2.02 -1.09
CA ILE A 13 3.23 1.54 -2.17
C ILE A 13 2.38 2.69 -2.71
N ALA A 14 1.74 3.46 -1.84
CA ALA A 14 0.87 4.54 -2.33
C ALA A 14 1.64 5.70 -2.95
N LEU A 15 2.83 6.04 -2.45
CA LEU A 15 3.70 7.02 -3.10
C LEU A 15 4.11 6.56 -4.50
N SER A 16 4.40 5.26 -4.66
CA SER A 16 4.72 4.67 -5.96
C SER A 16 3.53 4.74 -6.93
N ILE A 17 2.33 4.40 -6.47
CA ILE A 17 1.09 4.49 -7.26
C ILE A 17 0.79 5.95 -7.64
N ALA A 18 0.87 6.86 -6.67
CA ALA A 18 0.65 8.29 -6.87
C ALA A 18 1.57 8.85 -7.95
N LYS A 19 2.87 8.51 -7.88
CA LYS A 19 3.86 8.91 -8.89
C LYS A 19 3.59 8.28 -10.26
N THR A 20 3.20 7.01 -10.30
CA THR A 20 2.97 6.28 -11.56
C THR A 20 1.72 6.77 -12.29
N LYS A 21 0.66 7.09 -11.53
CA LYS A 21 -0.62 7.53 -12.09
C LYS A 21 -0.77 9.03 -12.19
N GLY A 22 0.17 9.80 -11.62
CA GLY A 22 0.07 11.25 -11.55
C GLY A 22 -1.08 11.74 -10.66
N ILE A 23 -1.46 10.94 -9.65
CA ILE A 23 -2.58 11.23 -8.73
C ILE A 23 -2.06 11.59 -7.35
N SER A 24 -2.94 12.11 -6.49
CA SER A 24 -2.57 12.47 -5.12
C SER A 24 -2.32 11.22 -4.26
N ASN A 25 -1.47 11.33 -3.24
CA ASN A 25 -1.19 10.22 -2.32
C ASN A 25 -2.47 9.69 -1.62
N LEU A 26 -3.45 10.57 -1.36
CA LEU A 26 -4.76 10.21 -0.83
C LEU A 26 -5.58 9.35 -1.80
N GLU A 27 -5.52 9.65 -3.11
CA GLU A 27 -6.22 8.88 -4.14
C GLU A 27 -5.56 7.52 -4.39
N ALA A 28 -4.24 7.45 -4.20
CA ALA A 28 -3.46 6.22 -4.28
C ALA A 28 -3.64 5.29 -3.06
N TRP A 29 -4.13 5.82 -1.94
CA TRP A 29 -4.27 5.09 -0.66
C TRP A 29 -5.16 3.84 -0.73
N PRO A 30 -6.39 3.87 -1.29
CA PRO A 30 -7.22 2.67 -1.43
C PRO A 30 -6.58 1.59 -2.31
N GLU A 31 -5.88 1.98 -3.37
CA GLU A 31 -5.18 1.04 -4.24
C GLU A 31 -3.94 0.44 -3.54
N ALA A 32 -3.22 1.24 -2.76
CA ALA A 32 -2.11 0.77 -1.96
C ALA A 32 -2.53 -0.27 -0.92
N ILE A 33 -3.70 -0.07 -0.29
CA ILE A 33 -4.30 -1.06 0.62
C ILE A 33 -4.62 -2.35 -0.13
N SER A 34 -5.23 -2.27 -1.31
CA SER A 34 -5.55 -3.46 -2.11
C SER A 34 -4.29 -4.27 -2.47
N ILE A 35 -3.23 -3.60 -2.93
CA ILE A 35 -1.95 -4.25 -3.25
C ILE A 35 -1.29 -4.84 -1.99
N TYR A 36 -1.31 -4.12 -0.88
CA TYR A 36 -0.76 -4.60 0.38
C TYR A 36 -1.49 -5.87 0.84
N LYS A 37 -2.82 -5.87 0.80
CA LYS A 37 -3.64 -7.06 1.11
C LYS A 37 -3.31 -8.24 0.21
N LEU A 38 -3.29 -8.04 -1.11
CA LEU A 38 -2.94 -9.10 -2.07
C LEU A 38 -1.55 -9.69 -1.85
N LYS A 39 -0.59 -8.86 -1.43
CA LYS A 39 0.82 -9.25 -1.31
C LYS A 39 1.18 -9.81 0.06
N TYR A 40 0.47 -9.42 1.12
CA TYR A 40 0.82 -9.74 2.50
C TYR A 40 -0.29 -10.45 3.29
N GLU A 41 -1.57 -10.28 2.94
CA GLU A 41 -2.69 -10.98 3.61
C GLU A 41 -3.09 -12.30 2.92
N ASN A 42 -2.58 -12.63 1.73
CA ASN A 42 -2.77 -13.94 1.06
C ASN A 42 -2.06 -15.13 1.75
N TYR A 43 -1.68 -15.00 3.03
CA TYR A 43 -1.06 -16.07 3.84
C TYR A 43 -2.05 -16.70 4.85
N PHE A 44 -3.36 -16.56 4.62
CA PHE A 44 -4.40 -17.07 5.52
C PHE A 44 -5.47 -17.96 4.83
N GLU A 45 -5.10 -18.66 3.76
CA GLU A 45 -5.82 -19.87 3.31
C GLU A 45 -4.95 -21.11 3.43
#